data_AF-A0A933WF35-F1
#
_entry.id   AF-A0A933WF35-F1
#
_cell.length_a   1.000
_cell.length_b   1.000
_cell.length_c   1.000
_cell.angle_alpha   90.00
_cell.angle_beta   90.00
_cell.angle_gamma   90.00
#
_symmetry.space_group_name_H-M   'P 1'
#
loop_
_entity.id
_entity.type
_entity.pdbx_description
1 polymer ?
#
loop_
_entity_poly.entity_id
_entity_poly.type
_entity_poly.pdbx_seq_one_letter_code
_entity_poly.pdbx_strand_id
1 'polypeptide(L)' 'MKRIANFLFEAGMLKRTPRTGFQFLGSGAESVAEHIFRTVYIGYTLGHLT' A
#
# COMPACT_ATOMS: atom_id res chain seq x y z
N MET A 1 -7.54 -16.52 -17.12
CA MET A 1 -8.07 -15.29 -16.48
C MET A 1 -8.44 -15.45 -15.00
N LYS A 2 -9.11 -16.53 -14.54
CA LYS A 2 -9.56 -16.71 -13.14
C LYS A 2 -8.49 -16.42 -12.07
N ARG A 3 -7.26 -16.93 -12.26
CA ARG A 3 -6.15 -16.72 -11.30
C ARG A 3 -5.73 -15.25 -11.17
N ILE A 4 -5.71 -14.50 -12.27
CA ILE A 4 -5.36 -13.07 -12.27
C ILE A 4 -6.45 -12.27 -11.55
N ALA A 5 -7.73 -12.56 -11.83
CA ALA A 5 -8.82 -11.91 -11.13
C ALA A 5 -8.76 -12.15 -9.62
N ASN A 6 -8.56 -13.40 -9.19
CA ASN A 6 -8.39 -13.74 -7.77
C ASN A 6 -7.24 -12.97 -7.12
N PHE A 7 -6.08 -12.94 -7.77
CA PHE A 7 -4.93 -12.17 -7.29
C PHE A 7 -5.25 -10.68 -7.11
N LEU A 8 -5.94 -10.07 -8.08
CA LEU A 8 -6.32 -8.65 -7.99
C LEU A 8 -7.34 -8.39 -6.87
N PHE A 9 -8.26 -9.32 -6.60
CA PHE A 9 -9.17 -9.21 -5.46
C PHE A 9 -8.45 -9.36 -4.12
N GLU A 10 -7.52 -10.33 -4.01
CA GLU A 10 -6.68 -10.52 -2.83
C GLU A 10 -5.81 -9.29 -2.56
N ALA A 11 -5.16 -8.73 -3.59
CA ALA A 11 -4.41 -7.48 -3.47
C ALA A 11 -5.33 -6.30 -3.09
N GLY A 12 -6.58 -6.29 -3.55
CA GLY A 12 -7.60 -5.30 -3.19
C GLY A 12 -7.88 -5.23 -1.69
N MET A 13 -7.64 -6.31 -0.93
CA MET A 13 -7.78 -6.32 0.53
C MET A 13 -6.88 -5.27 1.21
N LEU A 14 -5.74 -4.94 0.62
CA LEU A 14 -4.79 -3.96 1.17
C LEU A 14 -5.37 -2.55 1.31
N LYS A 15 -6.41 -2.20 0.52
CA LYS A 15 -7.12 -0.92 0.66
C LYS A 15 -7.95 -0.85 1.95
N ARG A 16 -8.34 -2.00 2.51
CA ARG A 16 -9.12 -2.12 3.74
C ARG A 16 -8.27 -2.50 4.95
N THR A 17 -7.00 -2.85 4.74
CA THR A 17 -6.05 -3.16 5.80
C THR A 17 -5.45 -1.87 6.34
N PRO A 18 -5.77 -1.43 7.58
CA PRO A 18 -5.14 -0.26 8.18
C PRO A 18 -3.69 -0.58 8.56
N ARG A 19 -2.80 0.43 8.50
CA ARG A 19 -1.47 0.35 9.10
C ARG A 19 -1.59 0.37 10.62
N THR A 20 -1.25 -0.74 11.27
CA THR A 20 -1.42 -0.96 12.71
C THR A 20 -0.72 0.09 13.59
N GLY A 21 0.37 0.70 13.12
CA GLY A 21 1.08 1.76 13.85
C GLY A 21 0.20 2.95 14.23
N PHE A 22 -0.76 3.35 13.39
CA PHE A 22 -1.65 4.47 13.69
C PHE A 22 -2.63 4.18 14.83
N GLN A 23 -3.00 2.91 15.01
CA GLN A 23 -3.85 2.49 16.14
C GLN A 23 -3.11 2.63 17.48
N PHE A 24 -1.78 2.44 17.49
CA PHE A 24 -0.96 2.64 18.69
C PHE A 24 -0.63 4.12 18.94
N LEU A 25 -0.40 4.89 17.88
CA LEU A 25 0.01 6.30 17.97
C LEU A 25 -1.17 7.27 18.18
N GLY A 26 -2.41 6.79 18.05
CA GLY A 26 -3.63 7.53 18.40
C GLY A 26 -4.03 8.65 17.43
N SER A 27 -3.27 8.86 16.35
CA SER A 27 -3.61 9.83 15.31
C SER A 27 -3.16 9.31 13.94
N GLY A 28 -3.92 9.63 12.89
CA GLY A 28 -3.65 9.19 11.53
C GLY A 28 -4.48 7.97 11.11
N ALA A 29 -4.70 7.86 9.80
CA ALA A 29 -5.35 6.72 9.17
C ALA A 29 -4.72 6.56 7.79
N GLU A 30 -4.06 5.43 7.57
CA GLU A 30 -3.46 5.08 6.29
C GLU A 30 -3.71 3.58 6.08
N SER A 31 -4.19 3.21 4.90
CA SER A 31 -4.24 1.82 4.46
C SER A 31 -2.86 1.35 4.01
N VAL A 32 -2.65 0.02 4.05
CA VAL A 32 -1.42 -0.57 3.49
C VAL A 32 -1.27 -0.22 2.01
N ALA A 33 -2.38 -0.15 1.25
CA ALA A 33 -2.36 0.23 -0.16
C ALA A 33 -1.84 1.67 -0.40
N GLU A 34 -2.28 2.66 0.38
CA GLU A 34 -1.79 4.04 0.28
C GLU A 34 -0.31 4.13 0.61
N HIS A 35 0.11 3.42 1.66
CA HIS A 35 1.50 3.39 2.09
C HIS A 35 2.44 2.87 1.00
N ILE A 36 2.15 1.69 0.43
CA ILE A 36 3.01 1.07 -0.58
C ILE A 36 3.01 1.88 -1.89
N PHE A 37 1.89 2.51 -2.24
CA PHE A 37 1.80 3.37 -3.42
C PHE A 37 2.77 4.55 -3.31
N ARG A 38 2.83 5.22 -2.15
CA ARG A 38 3.81 6.27 -1.91
C ARG A 38 5.25 5.73 -1.95
N THR A 39 5.51 4.56 -1.37
CA THR A 39 6.84 3.92 -1.42
C THR A 39 7.31 3.65 -2.85
N VAL A 40 6.41 3.24 -3.76
CA VAL A 40 6.75 3.04 -5.18
C VAL A 40 7.22 4.34 -5.83
N TYR A 41 6.53 5.47 -5.60
CA TYR A 41 6.99 6.77 -6.13
C TYR A 41 8.31 7.21 -5.53
N ILE A 42 8.51 7.02 -4.23
CA ILE A 42 9.79 7.32 -3.57
C ILE A 42 10.91 6.52 -4.26
N GLY A 43 10.72 5.20 -4.42
CA GLY A 43 11.69 4.34 -5.09
C GLY A 43 11.96 4.73 -6.54
N TYR A 44 10.91 5.04 -7.31
CA TYR A 44 11.04 5.52 -8.69
C TYR A 44 11.88 6.80 -8.76
N THR A 45 11.53 7.81 -7.95
CA THR A 45 12.25 9.09 -7.92
C THR A 45 13.71 8.89 -7.52
N LEU A 46 13.97 8.13 -6.45
CA LEU A 46 15.35 7.86 -5.99
C LEU A 46 16.18 7.13 -7.07
N GLY A 47 15.57 6.23 -7.83
CA GLY A 47 16.24 5.54 -8.94
C GLY A 47 16.54 6.43 -10.17
N HIS A 48 15.96 7.62 -10.26
CA HIS A 48 16.15 8.59 -11.36
C HIS A 48 16.98 9.81 -10.93
N LEU A 49 17.63 9.79 -9.76
CA LEU A 49 18.50 10.88 -9.28
C LEU A 49 19.96 10.76 -9.74
N THR A 50 20.25 9.84 -10.66
CA THR A 50 21.56 9.61 -11.31
C THR A 50 21.39 9.62 -12.81
#